data_AF-A0A6J6SJ68-F1
#
_entry.id   AF-A0A6J6SJ68-F1
#
_cell.length_a   1.000
_cell.length_b   1.000
_cell.length_c   1.000
_cell.angle_alpha   90.00
_cell.angle_beta   90.00
_cell.angle_gamma   90.00
#
_symmetry.space_group_name_H-M   'P 1'
#
loop_
_entity.id
_entity.type
_entity.pdbx_description
1 polymer ?
#
loop_
_entity_poly.entity_id
_entity_poly.type
_entity_poly.pdbx_seq_one_letter_code
_entity_poly.pdbx_strand_id
1 'polypeptide(L)'
;MLDPASNPVIGSLTVIKQTSAISGAVKKAGKKFTATASVVRQIGLPGAGKVTAKLGSKTIGTKSLNDAGTAKFALPRSAAGKKVTLVYGGDTVTSGSKVKLPVR
;
A
#
# COMPACT_ATOMS: atom_id res chain seq x y z
N MET A 1 -42.87 -29.65 -19.15
CA MET A 1 -42.37 -28.38 -18.60
C MET A 1 -40.94 -28.63 -18.14
N LEU A 2 -39.95 -28.00 -18.80
CA LEU A 2 -38.56 -28.00 -18.33
C LEU A 2 -38.43 -26.81 -17.37
N ASP A 3 -37.99 -27.04 -16.14
CA ASP A 3 -37.78 -25.96 -15.17
C ASP A 3 -36.68 -25.01 -15.67
N PRO A 4 -36.94 -23.70 -15.85
CA PRO A 4 -35.98 -22.77 -16.43
C PRO A 4 -34.93 -22.21 -15.44
N ALA A 5 -34.74 -22.85 -14.27
CA ALA A 5 -34.05 -22.20 -13.14
C ALA A 5 -32.69 -22.79 -12.74
N SER A 6 -32.15 -23.76 -13.47
CA SER A 6 -30.81 -24.28 -13.18
C SER A 6 -29.81 -23.69 -14.17
N ASN A 7 -29.42 -22.42 -13.97
CA ASN A 7 -28.15 -21.95 -14.52
C ASN A 7 -27.05 -22.79 -13.84
N PRO A 8 -26.39 -23.73 -14.54
CA PRO A 8 -25.30 -24.46 -13.90
C PRO A 8 -24.22 -23.45 -13.54
N VAL A 9 -23.86 -23.36 -12.27
CA VAL A 9 -22.62 -22.69 -11.88
C VAL A 9 -21.50 -23.55 -12.44
N ILE A 10 -20.94 -23.16 -13.60
CA ILE A 10 -19.82 -23.84 -14.23
C ILE A 10 -18.55 -23.49 -13.44
N GLY A 11 -18.39 -24.14 -12.28
CA GLY A 11 -17.21 -24.04 -11.43
C GLY A 11 -17.10 -22.76 -10.59
N SER A 12 -16.33 -22.83 -9.51
CA SER A 12 -15.91 -21.68 -8.72
C SER A 12 -14.51 -21.24 -9.16
N LEU A 13 -14.39 -20.02 -9.69
CA LEU A 13 -13.09 -19.42 -9.96
C LEU A 13 -12.53 -18.82 -8.66
N THR A 14 -11.42 -19.37 -8.15
CA THR A 14 -10.69 -18.77 -7.03
C THR A 14 -9.63 -17.82 -7.55
N VAL A 15 -9.77 -16.53 -7.25
CA VAL A 15 -8.74 -15.52 -7.57
C VAL A 15 -7.69 -15.51 -6.46
N ILE A 16 -6.47 -15.96 -6.78
CA ILE A 16 -5.31 -15.81 -5.90
C ILE A 16 -4.65 -14.45 -6.13
N LYS A 17 -4.53 -13.64 -5.07
CA LYS A 17 -3.80 -12.36 -5.12
C LYS A 17 -2.30 -12.60 -5.05
N GLN A 18 -1.54 -11.86 -5.84
CA GLN A 18 -0.08 -11.87 -5.80
C GLN A 18 0.45 -11.16 -4.55
N THR A 19 1.62 -11.57 -4.08
CA THR A 19 2.32 -10.86 -3.00
C THR A 19 2.93 -9.58 -3.55
N SER A 20 2.71 -8.47 -2.85
CA SER A 20 3.44 -7.21 -3.09
C SER A 20 4.52 -7.03 -2.03
N ALA A 21 5.58 -6.31 -2.35
CA ALA A 21 6.55 -5.86 -1.36
C ALA A 21 6.54 -4.34 -1.29
N ILE A 22 6.59 -3.81 -0.08
CA ILE A 22 6.74 -2.37 0.16
C ILE A 22 8.09 -2.11 0.81
N SER A 23 8.82 -1.15 0.27
CA SER A 23 10.02 -0.58 0.85
C SER A 23 9.84 0.93 0.98
N GLY A 24 10.78 1.58 1.65
CA GLY A 24 10.74 3.02 1.76
C GLY A 24 11.89 3.59 2.54
N ALA A 25 11.98 4.91 2.53
CA ALA A 25 12.97 5.65 3.29
C ALA A 25 12.39 6.96 3.81
N VAL A 26 12.91 7.43 4.93
CA VAL A 26 12.64 8.77 5.44
C VAL A 26 13.85 9.64 5.15
N LYS A 27 13.60 10.83 4.61
CA LYS A 27 14.62 11.85 4.37
C LYS A 27 14.26 13.11 5.13
N LYS A 28 15.26 13.74 5.73
CA LYS A 28 15.14 15.04 6.40
C LYS A 28 15.68 16.13 5.47
N ALA A 29 14.89 17.16 5.25
CA ALA A 29 15.29 18.35 4.49
C ALA A 29 14.97 19.59 5.34
N GLY A 30 16.02 20.19 5.92
CA GLY A 30 15.89 21.27 6.90
C GLY A 30 15.04 20.85 8.12
N LYS A 31 13.92 21.54 8.34
CA LYS A 31 12.99 21.25 9.44
C LYS A 31 11.89 20.22 9.09
N LYS A 32 11.86 19.72 7.85
CA LYS A 32 10.81 18.81 7.34
C LYS A 32 11.33 17.37 7.21
N PHE A 33 10.44 16.41 7.44
CA PHE A 33 10.69 14.99 7.21
C PHE A 33 9.74 14.50 6.12
N THR A 34 10.26 13.72 5.18
CA THR A 34 9.49 13.14 4.08
C THR A 34 9.72 11.64 4.05
N ALA A 35 8.65 10.86 4.14
CA ALA A 35 8.69 9.42 3.90
C ALA A 35 8.33 9.13 2.45
N THR A 36 9.13 8.31 1.78
CA THR A 36 8.83 7.79 0.44
C THR A 36 8.55 6.30 0.56
N ALA A 37 7.38 5.87 0.11
CA ALA A 37 7.02 4.48 -0.10
C ALA A 37 7.33 4.09 -1.55
N SER A 38 7.84 2.89 -1.75
CA SER A 38 7.95 2.23 -3.04
C SER A 38 7.33 0.84 -2.92
N VAL A 39 6.35 0.55 -3.77
CA VAL A 39 5.69 -0.74 -3.83
C VAL A 39 6.11 -1.42 -5.13
N VAL A 40 6.61 -2.64 -5.00
CA VAL A 40 6.92 -3.51 -6.13
C VAL A 40 5.96 -4.69 -6.11
N ARG A 41 5.57 -5.14 -7.31
CA ARG A 41 4.73 -6.30 -7.51
C ARG A 41 5.30 -7.18 -8.60
N GLN A 42 4.94 -8.46 -8.56
CA GLN A 42 5.54 -9.46 -9.45
C GLN A 42 5.08 -9.28 -10.91
N ILE A 43 3.82 -8.89 -11.14
CA ILE A 43 3.27 -8.68 -12.49
C ILE A 43 2.42 -7.39 -12.52
N GLY A 44 2.54 -6.64 -13.63
CA GLY A 44 1.73 -5.45 -13.95
C GLY A 44 2.25 -4.13 -13.39
N LEU A 45 1.63 -3.02 -13.80
CA LEU A 45 2.02 -1.64 -13.45
C LEU A 45 1.89 -1.26 -11.95
N PRO A 46 2.95 -0.86 -11.25
CA PRO A 46 2.94 -0.71 -9.79
C PRO A 46 2.07 0.45 -9.25
N GLY A 47 1.45 1.26 -10.12
CA GLY A 47 0.64 2.43 -9.73
C GLY A 47 -0.76 2.14 -9.19
N ALA A 48 -1.19 0.88 -9.08
CA ALA A 48 -2.49 0.56 -8.50
C ALA A 48 -2.42 0.47 -6.96
N GLY A 49 -3.49 0.94 -6.30
CA GLY A 49 -3.65 0.86 -4.84
C GLY A 49 -3.16 2.09 -4.06
N LYS A 50 -3.31 2.03 -2.74
CA LYS A 50 -3.07 3.15 -1.83
C LYS A 50 -2.12 2.75 -0.70
N VAL A 51 -1.25 3.69 -0.33
CA VAL A 51 -0.39 3.59 0.85
C VAL A 51 -0.91 4.53 1.93
N THR A 52 -0.99 4.02 3.16
CA THR A 52 -1.35 4.76 4.36
C THR A 52 -0.13 4.90 5.26
N ALA A 53 0.26 6.13 5.57
CA ALA A 53 1.32 6.42 6.52
C ALA A 53 0.75 6.57 7.93
N LYS A 54 1.31 5.85 8.90
CA LYS A 54 0.90 5.84 10.31
C LYS A 54 2.07 6.13 11.24
N LEU A 55 1.83 6.96 12.24
CA LEU A 55 2.74 7.23 13.35
C LEU A 55 2.14 6.62 14.62
N GLY A 56 2.57 5.41 14.98
CA GLY A 56 1.86 4.61 15.98
C GLY A 56 0.46 4.23 15.48
N SER A 57 -0.57 4.57 16.25
CA SER A 57 -1.99 4.39 15.88
C SER A 57 -2.55 5.51 15.00
N LYS A 58 -1.89 6.68 14.95
CA LYS A 58 -2.39 7.85 14.21
C LYS A 58 -2.08 7.74 12.73
N THR A 59 -3.10 7.82 11.89
CA THR A 59 -2.93 8.00 10.44
C THR A 59 -2.45 9.43 10.15
N ILE A 60 -1.31 9.54 9.48
CA ILE A 60 -0.77 10.82 8.99
C ILE A 60 -1.42 11.19 7.66
N GLY A 61 -1.69 10.19 6.83
CA GLY A 61 -2.44 10.36 5.59
C GLY A 61 -2.42 9.12 4.72
N THR A 62 -3.23 9.16 3.68
CA THR A 62 -3.34 8.11 2.66
C THR A 62 -3.13 8.72 1.29
N LYS A 63 -2.30 8.09 0.45
CA LYS A 63 -2.03 8.52 -0.92
C LYS A 63 -2.06 7.32 -1.86
N SER A 64 -2.57 7.55 -3.07
CA SER A 64 -2.44 6.59 -4.17
C SER A 64 -0.98 6.51 -4.60
N LEU A 65 -0.56 5.35 -5.12
CA LEU A 65 0.71 5.21 -5.81
C LEU A 65 0.66 6.00 -7.14
N ASN A 66 1.79 6.52 -7.58
CA ASN A 66 1.96 7.01 -8.94
C ASN A 66 2.34 5.87 -9.90
N ASP A 67 2.47 6.14 -11.19
CA ASP A 67 2.79 5.11 -12.21
C ASP A 67 4.10 4.36 -11.95
N ALA A 68 5.03 4.97 -11.21
CA ALA A 68 6.27 4.36 -10.77
C ALA A 68 6.15 3.51 -9.48
N GLY A 69 4.95 3.35 -8.92
CA GLY A 69 4.73 2.57 -7.70
C GLY A 69 5.15 3.29 -6.42
N THR A 70 5.19 4.62 -6.43
CA THR A 70 5.69 5.40 -5.30
C THR A 70 4.65 6.34 -4.71
N ALA A 71 4.76 6.60 -3.40
CA ALA A 71 3.96 7.60 -2.69
C ALA A 71 4.82 8.37 -1.69
N LYS A 72 4.68 9.69 -1.64
CA LYS A 72 5.44 10.58 -0.74
C LYS A 72 4.55 11.19 0.33
N PHE A 73 4.98 11.14 1.58
CA PHE A 73 4.26 11.64 2.74
C PHE A 73 5.10 12.66 3.49
N ALA A 74 4.56 13.85 3.71
CA ALA A 74 5.13 14.80 4.65
C ALA A 74 4.83 14.33 6.07
N LEU A 75 5.85 14.21 6.91
CA LEU A 75 5.71 13.83 8.31
C LEU A 75 5.72 15.07 9.21
N PRO A 76 4.93 15.07 10.30
CA PRO A 76 4.97 16.14 11.27
C PRO A 76 6.32 16.17 12.02
N ARG A 77 6.69 17.34 12.57
CA ARG A 77 7.91 17.50 13.37
C ARG A 77 7.98 16.52 14.56
N SER A 78 6.83 16.21 15.16
CA SER A 78 6.66 15.27 16.27
C SER A 78 6.93 13.79 15.91
N ALA A 79 7.17 13.49 14.63
CA ALA A 79 7.60 12.17 14.17
C ALA A 79 9.10 11.93 14.40
N ALA A 80 9.90 12.98 14.62
CA ALA A 80 11.34 12.85 14.88
C ALA A 80 11.62 11.88 16.04
N GLY A 81 12.56 10.96 15.85
CA GLY A 81 12.92 9.96 16.85
C GLY A 81 11.93 8.79 16.96
N LYS A 82 10.81 8.81 16.22
CA LYS A 82 9.80 7.73 16.21
C LYS A 82 9.93 6.86 14.96
N LYS A 83 9.12 5.81 14.90
CA LYS A 83 8.96 4.95 13.72
C LYS A 83 7.67 5.29 12.99
N VAL A 84 7.75 5.50 11.68
CA VAL A 84 6.59 5.60 10.79
C VAL A 84 6.33 4.23 10.17
N THR A 85 5.08 3.81 10.09
CA THR A 85 4.66 2.60 9.38
C THR A 85 3.98 3.01 8.08
N LEU A 86 4.47 2.51 6.96
CA LEU A 86 3.81 2.65 5.66
C LEU A 86 3.08 1.35 5.39
N VAL A 87 1.78 1.44 5.10
CA VAL A 87 0.90 0.28 4.88
C VAL A 87 0.29 0.41 3.50
N TYR A 88 0.67 -0.49 2.60
CA TYR A 88 -0.01 -0.70 1.34
C TYR A 88 -1.19 -1.65 1.56
N GLY A 89 -2.40 -1.24 1.17
CA GLY A 89 -3.62 -2.01 1.40
C GLY A 89 -3.82 -3.20 0.45
N GLY A 90 -3.01 -3.31 -0.61
CA GLY A 90 -3.31 -4.18 -1.74
C GLY A 90 -4.24 -3.50 -2.74
N ASP A 91 -4.58 -4.23 -3.79
CA ASP A 91 -5.56 -3.88 -4.80
C ASP A 91 -6.36 -5.12 -5.23
N THR A 92 -6.96 -5.10 -6.43
CA THR A 92 -7.69 -6.24 -7.00
C THR A 92 -6.80 -7.43 -7.32
N VAL A 93 -5.49 -7.22 -7.50
CA VAL A 93 -4.53 -8.21 -7.99
C VAL A 93 -3.47 -8.57 -6.94
N THR A 94 -3.23 -7.69 -5.97
CA THR A 94 -2.15 -7.77 -5.00
C THR A 94 -2.64 -7.72 -3.56
N SER A 95 -2.00 -8.50 -2.70
CA SER A 95 -2.18 -8.47 -1.25
C SER A 95 -1.47 -7.28 -0.62
N GLY A 96 -1.96 -6.83 0.53
CA GLY A 96 -1.38 -5.71 1.26
C GLY A 96 -0.06 -6.06 1.95
N SER A 97 0.79 -5.05 2.12
CA SER A 97 2.13 -5.17 2.71
C SER A 97 2.48 -3.93 3.54
N LYS A 98 3.42 -4.07 4.48
CA LYS A 98 3.80 -2.96 5.38
C LYS A 98 5.30 -2.90 5.65
N VAL A 99 5.82 -1.70 5.85
CA VAL A 99 7.21 -1.44 6.26
C VAL A 99 7.26 -0.41 7.39
N LYS A 100 8.18 -0.61 8.33
CA LYS A 100 8.45 0.33 9.43
C LYS A 100 9.77 1.04 9.16
N LEU A 101 9.76 2.37 9.19
CA LEU A 101 10.91 3.21 8.90
C LEU A 101 11.27 4.09 10.12
N PRO A 102 12.54 4.18 10.51
CA PRO A 102 12.98 5.15 11.51
C PRO A 102 12.92 6.58 10.94
N VAL A 103 12.49 7.54 11.76
CA VAL A 103 12.53 8.98 11.43
C VAL A 103 13.70 9.60 12.18
N ARG A 104 14.81 9.86 11.48
CA ARG A 104 16.03 10.47 12.03
C ARG A 104 16.58 11.49 11.04
#